data_AF-A0A059E982-F1
#
_entry.id   AF-A0A059E982-F1
#
_cell.length_a   1.000
_cell.length_b   1.000
_cell.length_c   1.000
_cell.angle_alpha   90.00
_cell.angle_beta   90.00
_cell.angle_gamma   90.00
#
_symmetry.space_group_name_H-M   'P 1'
#
loop_
_entity.id
_entity.type
_entity.pdbx_description
1 polymer ?
#
loop_
_entity_poly.entity_id
_entity_poly.type
_entity_poly.pdbx_seq_one_letter_code
_entity_poly.pdbx_strand_id
1 'polypeptide(L)'
;MIRSGLIAAASALALAACSSTSGSTEATGATVAPMTETMSSYALAMTTVEGLEEAGNTQTAIDRLTQLSGDPELSREQLAKTLMRRGELRASQSGYDVMGAIEDFDEVVNTLDDTAVSAKAVPALATARGKADSLMTVLNQPETTRQQKFDILMQLGRHEDAIDLMIASDLTPDNETLIAMYQIGYLCEGDELTGRSYDAVEPDGTNHALRFCDFGK
;
A
#
# COMPACT_ATOMS: atom_id res chain seq x y z
N MET A 1 -28.21 46.84 -0.41
CA MET A 1 -29.51 46.63 -1.08
C MET A 1 -29.78 45.13 -1.11
N ILE A 2 -30.81 44.70 -0.36
CA ILE A 2 -31.73 43.53 -0.46
C ILE A 2 -31.40 42.54 -1.61
N ARG A 3 -31.28 41.21 -1.42
CA ARG A 3 -32.28 40.28 -0.85
C ARG A 3 -31.70 38.94 -0.39
N SER A 4 -32.15 38.56 0.80
CA SER A 4 -32.20 37.23 1.40
C SER A 4 -32.96 36.22 0.56
N GLY A 5 -32.60 34.94 0.68
CA GLY A 5 -33.37 33.80 0.22
C GLY A 5 -33.01 32.53 1.00
N LEU A 6 -33.52 32.43 2.24
CA LEU A 6 -33.62 31.17 2.99
C LEU A 6 -34.82 30.38 2.45
N ILE A 7 -34.64 29.10 2.12
CA ILE A 7 -35.73 28.12 2.16
C ILE A 7 -35.20 26.86 2.85
N ALA A 8 -35.61 26.70 4.11
CA ALA A 8 -35.58 25.44 4.82
C ALA A 8 -36.88 24.68 4.49
N ALA A 9 -36.78 23.39 4.16
CA ALA A 9 -37.92 22.50 4.11
C ALA A 9 -37.59 21.25 4.92
N ALA A 10 -38.05 21.25 6.18
CA ALA A 10 -38.19 20.05 6.99
C ALA A 10 -39.40 19.27 6.48
N SER A 11 -39.29 17.95 6.36
CA SER A 11 -40.45 17.07 6.21
C SER A 11 -40.26 15.86 7.10
N ALA A 12 -41.16 15.78 8.06
CA ALA A 12 -41.22 14.81 9.13
C ALA A 12 -41.90 13.50 8.67
N LEU A 13 -41.39 12.40 9.23
CA LEU A 13 -42.12 11.23 9.75
C LEU A 13 -43.46 10.85 9.10
N ALA A 14 -43.45 9.68 8.44
CA ALA A 14 -44.62 8.81 8.39
C ALA A 14 -44.24 7.44 9.00
N LEU A 15 -44.56 7.27 10.28
CA LEU A 15 -44.64 5.97 10.94
C LEU A 15 -45.91 5.27 10.45
N ALA A 16 -45.77 4.27 9.58
CA ALA A 16 -46.84 3.33 9.29
C ALA A 16 -46.80 2.19 10.31
N ALA A 17 -47.55 2.34 11.40
CA ALA A 17 -47.95 1.22 12.23
C ALA A 17 -49.18 0.56 11.58
N CYS A 18 -49.08 -0.71 11.23
CA CYS A 18 -50.24 -1.56 10.96
C CYS A 18 -50.16 -2.78 11.89
N SER A 19 -51.08 -2.79 12.84
CA SER A 19 -51.30 -3.85 13.82
C SER A 19 -52.01 -5.06 13.19
N SER A 20 -51.51 -6.24 13.59
CA SER A 20 -52.21 -7.51 13.80
C SER A 20 -52.95 -8.19 12.63
N THR A 21 -52.40 -9.34 12.21
CA THR A 21 -53.19 -10.55 12.03
C THR A 21 -52.39 -11.73 12.57
N SER A 22 -52.87 -12.30 13.68
CA SER A 22 -52.41 -13.58 14.20
C SER A 22 -53.09 -14.68 13.39
N GLY A 23 -52.37 -15.23 12.42
CA GLY A 23 -52.77 -16.42 11.68
C GLY A 23 -51.78 -17.54 11.96
N SER A 24 -52.09 -18.39 12.94
CA SER A 24 -51.38 -19.65 13.16
C SER A 24 -51.61 -20.56 11.95
N THR A 25 -50.56 -20.91 11.23
CA THR A 25 -50.51 -22.12 10.41
C THR A 25 -49.11 -22.70 10.53
N GLU A 26 -49.07 -23.97 10.89
CA GLU A 26 -47.91 -24.75 11.23
C GLU A 26 -46.85 -24.82 10.13
N ALA A 27 -45.62 -25.03 10.57
CA ALA A 27 -44.40 -25.07 9.81
C ALA A 27 -44.38 -26.18 8.74
N THR A 28 -43.90 -25.83 7.55
CA THR A 28 -43.07 -26.74 6.76
C THR A 28 -42.13 -25.94 5.84
N GLY A 29 -40.83 -26.01 6.12
CA GLY A 29 -39.78 -25.77 5.13
C GLY A 29 -39.46 -24.32 4.75
N ALA A 30 -39.13 -23.46 5.72
CA ALA A 30 -38.30 -22.31 5.40
C ALA A 30 -36.86 -22.81 5.20
N THR A 31 -36.46 -22.97 3.95
CA THR A 31 -35.06 -23.04 3.54
C THR A 31 -34.37 -21.82 4.13
N VAL A 32 -33.55 -22.02 5.17
CA VAL A 32 -32.62 -20.99 5.65
C VAL A 32 -31.69 -20.73 4.47
N ALA A 33 -31.91 -19.61 3.78
CA ALA A 33 -30.95 -19.13 2.79
C ALA A 33 -29.59 -19.08 3.49
N PRO A 34 -28.50 -19.61 2.89
CA PRO A 34 -27.20 -19.56 3.52
C PRO A 34 -26.91 -18.08 3.79
N MET A 35 -26.74 -17.73 5.06
CA MET A 35 -26.26 -16.40 5.44
C MET A 35 -24.90 -16.28 4.76
N THR A 36 -24.83 -15.44 3.73
CA THR A 36 -23.56 -15.09 3.11
C THR A 36 -22.81 -14.34 4.21
N GLU A 37 -21.84 -15.03 4.82
CA GLU A 37 -21.03 -14.48 5.89
C GLU A 37 -20.44 -13.18 5.37
N THR A 38 -20.92 -12.05 5.90
CA THR A 38 -20.47 -10.74 5.46
C THR A 38 -19.01 -10.63 5.88
N MET A 39 -18.10 -10.53 4.90
CA MET A 39 -16.67 -10.43 5.19
C MET A 39 -16.40 -9.28 6.15
N SER A 40 -15.51 -9.49 7.12
CA SER A 40 -15.08 -8.43 8.03
C SER A 40 -14.35 -7.32 7.26
N SER A 41 -14.33 -6.10 7.81
CA SER A 41 -13.58 -4.97 7.26
C SER A 41 -12.10 -5.32 7.03
N TYR A 42 -11.49 -6.00 8.00
CA TYR A 42 -10.13 -6.53 7.90
C TYR A 42 -9.97 -7.50 6.72
N ALA A 43 -10.86 -8.49 6.60
CA ALA A 43 -10.79 -9.48 5.51
C ALA A 43 -10.91 -8.79 4.14
N LEU A 44 -11.84 -7.85 4.00
CA LEU A 44 -11.99 -7.06 2.78
C LEU A 44 -10.73 -6.23 2.46
N ALA A 45 -10.12 -5.61 3.46
CA ALA A 45 -8.89 -4.84 3.28
C ALA A 45 -7.73 -5.74 2.81
N MET A 46 -7.56 -6.92 3.41
CA MET A 46 -6.54 -7.88 2.98
C MET A 46 -6.81 -8.40 1.56
N THR A 47 -8.05 -8.74 1.21
CA THR A 47 -8.39 -9.14 -0.17
C THR A 47 -8.09 -8.03 -1.19
N THR A 48 -8.28 -6.77 -0.80
CA THR A 48 -7.94 -5.61 -1.65
C THR A 48 -6.43 -5.50 -1.86
N VAL A 49 -5.64 -5.73 -0.81
CA VAL A 49 -4.17 -5.74 -0.88
C VAL A 49 -3.68 -6.81 -1.86
N GLU A 50 -4.21 -8.03 -1.78
CA GLU A 50 -3.84 -9.11 -2.70
C GLU A 50 -4.19 -8.76 -4.15
N GLY A 51 -5.40 -8.24 -4.40
CA GLY A 51 -5.81 -7.80 -5.74
C GLY A 51 -4.96 -6.65 -6.30
N LEU A 52 -4.46 -5.76 -5.44
CA LEU A 52 -3.54 -4.68 -5.84
C LEU A 52 -2.16 -5.22 -6.20
N GLU A 53 -1.60 -6.14 -5.41
CA GLU A 53 -0.32 -6.78 -5.72
C GLU A 53 -0.42 -7.58 -7.04
N GLU A 54 -1.48 -8.36 -7.23
CA GLU A 54 -1.72 -9.12 -8.47
C GLU A 54 -1.83 -8.22 -9.71
N ALA A 55 -2.36 -7.00 -9.53
CA ALA A 55 -2.45 -5.99 -10.58
C ALA A 55 -1.14 -5.21 -10.80
N GLY A 56 -0.06 -5.51 -10.07
CA GLY A 56 1.21 -4.79 -10.16
C GLY A 56 1.24 -3.44 -9.41
N ASN A 57 0.21 -3.13 -8.63
CA ASN A 57 0.09 -1.91 -7.83
C ASN A 57 0.69 -2.10 -6.44
N THR A 58 1.97 -2.50 -6.40
CA THR A 58 2.67 -2.90 -5.17
C THR A 58 2.67 -1.77 -4.14
N GLN A 59 2.93 -0.53 -4.55
CA GLN A 59 2.96 0.58 -3.61
C GLN A 59 1.58 0.90 -3.05
N THR A 60 0.53 0.86 -3.88
CA THR A 60 -0.85 1.07 -3.39
C THR A 60 -1.25 -0.01 -2.39
N ALA A 61 -0.79 -1.26 -2.58
CA ALA A 61 -0.97 -2.33 -1.62
C ALA A 61 -0.24 -2.05 -0.28
N ILE A 62 1.00 -1.55 -0.34
CA ILE A 62 1.78 -1.11 0.84
C ILE A 62 1.09 0.04 1.58
N ASP A 63 0.58 1.05 0.86
CA ASP A 63 -0.13 2.19 1.44
C ASP A 63 -1.42 1.76 2.13
N ARG A 64 -2.15 0.83 1.51
CA ARG A 64 -3.36 0.24 2.09
C ARG A 64 -3.05 -0.51 3.39
N LEU A 65 -1.98 -1.30 3.43
CA LEU A 65 -1.52 -1.95 4.65
C LEU A 65 -1.03 -0.95 5.69
N THR A 66 -0.43 0.16 5.26
CA THR A 66 -0.02 1.25 6.15
C THR A 66 -1.21 1.91 6.82
N GLN A 67 -2.24 2.23 6.05
CA GLN A 67 -3.52 2.69 6.61
C GLN A 67 -4.11 1.68 7.58
N LEU A 68 -4.14 0.40 7.22
CA LEU A 68 -4.69 -0.67 8.05
C LEU A 68 -3.92 -0.82 9.36
N SER A 69 -2.58 -0.73 9.33
CA SER A 69 -1.73 -0.84 10.54
C SER A 69 -1.96 0.29 11.56
N GLY A 70 -2.53 1.41 11.12
CA GLY A 70 -2.92 2.53 11.98
C GLY A 70 -4.32 2.41 12.59
N ASP A 71 -5.08 1.37 12.26
CA ASP A 71 -6.42 1.15 12.80
C ASP A 71 -6.35 0.64 14.26
N PRO A 72 -6.84 1.42 15.24
CA PRO A 72 -6.78 1.04 16.65
C PRO A 72 -7.70 -0.14 17.00
N GLU A 73 -8.61 -0.54 16.11
CA GLU A 73 -9.51 -1.67 16.33
C GLU A 73 -8.88 -3.02 15.98
N LEU A 74 -7.68 -3.05 15.39
CA LEU A 74 -6.98 -4.30 15.09
C LEU A 74 -6.61 -5.06 16.37
N SER A 75 -6.94 -6.35 16.38
CA SER A 75 -6.32 -7.26 17.35
C SER A 75 -4.81 -7.36 17.07
N ARG A 76 -4.03 -7.72 18.11
CA ARG A 76 -2.58 -7.95 17.98
C ARG A 76 -2.24 -8.95 16.86
N GLU A 77 -3.04 -10.01 16.72
CA GLU A 77 -2.87 -11.01 15.66
C GLU A 77 -3.12 -10.43 14.26
N GLN A 78 -4.10 -9.53 14.10
CA GLN A 78 -4.35 -8.83 12.83
C GLN A 78 -3.27 -7.80 12.52
N LEU A 79 -2.80 -7.06 13.53
CA LEU A 79 -1.69 -6.14 13.37
C LEU A 79 -0.43 -6.90 12.93
N ALA A 80 -0.10 -8.03 13.58
CA ALA A 80 1.05 -8.85 13.22
C ALA A 80 0.97 -9.36 11.77
N LYS A 81 -0.22 -9.82 11.33
CA LYS A 81 -0.45 -10.23 9.94
C LYS A 81 -0.31 -9.07 8.96
N THR A 82 -0.81 -7.89 9.32
CA THR A 82 -0.72 -6.67 8.50
C THR A 82 0.74 -6.24 8.32
N LEU A 83 1.50 -6.17 9.41
CA LEU A 83 2.93 -5.82 9.38
C LEU A 83 3.74 -6.87 8.62
N MET A 84 3.49 -8.17 8.88
CA MET A 84 4.16 -9.24 8.14
C MET A 84 3.92 -9.11 6.63
N ARG A 85 2.67 -8.88 6.20
CA ARG A 85 2.37 -8.74 4.78
C ARG A 85 2.99 -7.47 4.19
N ARG A 86 2.99 -6.36 4.94
CA ARG A 86 3.59 -5.10 4.49
C ARG A 86 5.09 -5.24 4.32
N GLY A 87 5.77 -5.88 5.27
CA GLY A 87 7.19 -6.17 5.19
C GLY A 87 7.54 -7.07 4.00
N GLU A 88 6.71 -8.08 3.71
CA GLU A 88 6.89 -8.94 2.52
C GLU A 88 6.81 -8.14 1.22
N LEU A 89 5.80 -7.26 1.08
CA LEU A 89 5.68 -6.38 -0.08
C LEU A 89 6.85 -5.42 -0.21
N ARG A 90 7.22 -4.74 0.87
CA ARG A 90 8.35 -3.79 0.91
C ARG A 90 9.69 -4.42 0.55
N ALA A 91 9.94 -5.67 0.99
CA ALA A 91 11.17 -6.40 0.70
C ALA A 91 11.21 -7.02 -0.71
N SER A 92 10.06 -7.09 -1.39
CA SER A 92 9.93 -7.66 -2.74
C SER A 92 10.72 -6.85 -3.77
N GLN A 93 10.82 -7.37 -5.00
CA GLN A 93 11.52 -6.70 -6.09
C GLN A 93 10.88 -5.34 -6.42
N SER A 94 9.55 -5.28 -6.43
CA SER A 94 8.75 -4.09 -6.76
C SER A 94 8.42 -3.21 -5.55
N GLY A 95 8.78 -3.64 -4.33
CA GLY A 95 8.50 -2.89 -3.10
C GLY A 95 9.51 -1.79 -2.78
N TYR A 96 10.76 -1.97 -3.23
CA TYR A 96 11.85 -0.99 -3.07
C TYR A 96 12.00 -0.40 -1.65
N ASP A 97 11.74 -1.15 -0.58
CA ASP A 97 11.82 -0.63 0.79
C ASP A 97 12.30 -1.70 1.78
N VAL A 98 13.50 -2.23 1.56
CA VAL A 98 14.08 -3.27 2.44
C VAL A 98 14.22 -2.78 3.88
N MET A 99 14.51 -1.49 4.09
CA MET A 99 14.63 -0.94 5.45
C MET A 99 13.28 -0.87 6.15
N GLY A 100 12.22 -0.40 5.49
CA GLY A 100 10.86 -0.43 6.05
C GLY A 100 10.35 -1.86 6.29
N ALA A 101 10.78 -2.83 5.47
CA ALA A 101 10.49 -4.24 5.73
C ALA A 101 11.17 -4.77 7.00
N ILE A 102 12.41 -4.37 7.27
CA ILE A 102 13.10 -4.70 8.52
C ILE A 102 12.34 -4.14 9.71
N GLU A 103 11.87 -2.90 9.64
CA GLU A 103 11.06 -2.27 10.69
C GLU A 103 9.77 -3.07 10.98
N ASP A 104 9.04 -3.46 9.93
CA ASP A 104 7.82 -4.25 10.06
C ASP A 104 8.07 -5.62 10.71
N PHE A 105 9.08 -6.34 10.25
CA PHE A 105 9.39 -7.66 10.81
C PHE A 105 9.95 -7.57 12.23
N ASP A 106 10.77 -6.56 12.52
CA ASP A 106 11.33 -6.34 13.84
C ASP A 106 10.24 -6.01 14.87
N GLU A 107 9.25 -5.20 14.51
CA GLU A 107 8.09 -4.93 15.37
C GLU A 107 7.29 -6.21 15.66
N VAL A 108 7.09 -7.08 14.66
CA VAL A 108 6.42 -8.38 14.88
C VAL A 108 7.22 -9.27 15.83
N VAL A 109 8.55 -9.33 15.68
CA VAL A 109 9.42 -10.19 16.49
C VAL A 109 9.54 -9.68 17.93
N ASN A 110 9.62 -8.37 18.13
CA ASN A 110 9.95 -7.79 19.44
C ASN A 110 8.72 -7.34 20.24
N THR A 111 7.62 -6.98 19.57
CA THR A 111 6.44 -6.39 20.22
C THR A 111 5.19 -7.27 20.09
N LEU A 112 5.15 -8.19 19.11
CA LEU A 112 4.02 -9.10 18.83
C LEU A 112 4.45 -10.58 18.92
N ASP A 113 5.37 -10.87 19.84
CA ASP A 113 6.00 -12.18 20.03
C ASP A 113 5.04 -13.28 20.52
N ASP A 114 3.90 -12.89 21.09
CA ASP A 114 2.80 -13.74 21.52
C ASP A 114 1.88 -14.21 20.37
N THR A 115 2.03 -13.64 19.16
CA THR A 115 1.21 -13.99 18.00
C THR A 115 1.74 -15.19 17.23
N ALA A 116 0.86 -15.87 16.49
CA ALA A 116 1.29 -17.01 15.66
C ALA A 116 2.24 -16.60 14.52
N VAL A 117 2.26 -15.32 14.17
CA VAL A 117 3.05 -14.75 13.06
C VAL A 117 4.52 -14.56 13.45
N SER A 118 4.84 -14.38 14.73
CA SER A 118 6.21 -14.10 15.19
C SER A 118 7.23 -15.13 14.69
N ALA A 119 6.89 -16.42 14.72
CA ALA A 119 7.75 -17.49 14.22
C ALA A 119 8.08 -17.36 12.71
N LYS A 120 7.17 -16.79 11.90
CA LYS A 120 7.40 -16.50 10.47
C LYS A 120 8.23 -15.22 10.27
N ALA A 121 8.07 -14.23 11.15
CA ALA A 121 8.78 -12.96 11.06
C ALA A 121 10.28 -13.09 11.38
N VAL A 122 10.68 -14.00 12.28
CA VAL A 122 12.10 -14.22 12.62
C VAL A 122 12.99 -14.50 11.39
N PRO A 123 12.72 -15.51 10.55
CA PRO A 123 13.54 -15.75 9.36
C PRO A 123 13.40 -14.63 8.33
N ALA A 124 12.22 -14.01 8.18
CA ALA A 124 12.03 -12.90 7.26
C ALA A 124 12.89 -11.67 7.64
N LEU A 125 12.95 -11.34 8.93
CA LEU A 125 13.79 -10.29 9.48
C LEU A 125 15.28 -10.57 9.21
N ALA A 126 15.73 -11.81 9.43
CA ALA A 126 17.12 -12.20 9.16
C ALA A 126 17.46 -12.07 7.66
N THR A 127 16.56 -12.50 6.77
CA THR A 127 16.73 -12.34 5.32
C THR A 127 16.77 -10.86 4.91
N ALA A 128 15.86 -10.03 5.41
CA ALA A 128 15.81 -8.61 5.10
C ALA A 128 17.07 -7.89 5.57
N ARG A 129 17.54 -8.16 6.80
CA ARG A 129 18.82 -7.65 7.32
C ARG A 129 20.01 -8.07 6.46
N GLY A 130 20.10 -9.35 6.08
CA GLY A 130 21.15 -9.84 5.19
C GLY A 130 21.13 -9.17 3.82
N LYS A 131 19.94 -8.90 3.26
CA LYS A 131 19.79 -8.12 2.01
C LYS A 131 20.27 -6.68 2.20
N ALA A 132 19.87 -5.99 3.26
CA ALA A 132 20.31 -4.64 3.57
C ALA A 132 21.83 -4.54 3.74
N ASP A 133 22.44 -5.46 4.50
CA ASP A 133 23.89 -5.52 4.71
C ASP A 133 24.66 -5.74 3.40
N SER A 134 24.15 -6.64 2.55
CA SER A 134 24.74 -6.92 1.23
C SER A 134 24.67 -5.70 0.32
N LEU A 135 23.50 -5.04 0.26
CA LEU A 135 23.28 -3.82 -0.50
C LEU A 135 24.20 -2.70 -0.02
N MET A 136 24.28 -2.49 1.30
CA MET A 136 25.15 -1.47 1.90
C MET A 136 26.63 -1.74 1.63
N THR A 137 27.05 -3.01 1.63
CA THR A 137 28.42 -3.40 1.30
C THR A 137 28.77 -3.01 -0.13
N VAL A 138 27.90 -3.33 -1.10
CA VAL A 138 28.09 -2.95 -2.50
C VAL A 138 27.99 -1.44 -2.71
N LEU A 139 27.08 -0.75 -2.01
CA LEU A 139 26.94 0.71 -2.13
C LEU A 139 28.24 1.47 -1.82
N ASN A 140 29.00 0.96 -0.84
CA ASN A 140 30.23 1.58 -0.34
C ASN A 140 31.50 1.21 -1.13
N GLN A 141 31.38 0.32 -2.13
CA GLN A 141 32.50 -0.07 -2.97
C GLN A 141 32.88 1.08 -3.96
N PRO A 142 34.19 1.39 -4.13
CA PRO A 142 34.65 2.40 -5.06
C PRO A 142 34.27 2.15 -6.52
N GLU A 143 34.19 0.87 -6.92
CA GLU A 143 33.89 0.41 -8.27
C GLU A 143 32.39 0.46 -8.62
N THR A 144 31.52 0.63 -7.62
CA THR A 144 30.07 0.67 -7.83
C THR A 144 29.68 1.87 -8.67
N THR A 145 29.11 1.59 -9.84
CA THR A 145 28.71 2.61 -10.81
C THR A 145 27.57 3.48 -10.27
N ARG A 146 27.38 4.67 -10.84
CA ARG A 146 26.29 5.57 -10.41
C ARG A 146 24.91 4.92 -10.57
N GLN A 147 24.70 4.17 -11.65
CA GLN A 147 23.46 3.42 -11.87
C GLN A 147 23.25 2.37 -10.77
N GLN A 148 24.25 1.55 -10.48
CA GLN A 148 24.15 0.56 -9.39
C GLN A 148 23.89 1.21 -8.03
N LYS A 149 24.51 2.36 -7.76
CA LYS A 149 24.23 3.12 -6.52
C LYS A 149 22.79 3.58 -6.47
N PHE A 150 22.24 4.09 -7.57
CA PHE A 150 20.84 4.46 -7.67
C PHE A 150 19.93 3.24 -7.41
N ASP A 151 20.15 2.12 -8.10
CA ASP A 151 19.34 0.90 -7.95
C ASP A 151 19.40 0.37 -6.50
N ILE A 152 20.57 0.40 -5.87
CA ILE A 152 20.76 0.00 -4.48
C ILE A 152 20.04 0.95 -3.52
N LEU A 153 20.14 2.27 -3.72
CA LEU A 153 19.44 3.25 -2.89
C LEU A 153 17.92 3.10 -3.01
N MET A 154 17.41 2.86 -4.21
CA MET A 154 16.01 2.52 -4.44
C MET A 154 15.63 1.27 -3.65
N GLN A 155 16.36 0.15 -3.79
CA GLN A 155 16.05 -1.09 -3.07
C GLN A 155 16.12 -0.95 -1.53
N LEU A 156 16.99 -0.08 -1.02
CA LEU A 156 17.11 0.17 0.41
C LEU A 156 15.96 1.03 0.98
N GLY A 157 15.06 1.57 0.18
CA GLY A 157 14.07 2.55 0.64
C GLY A 157 14.65 3.97 0.82
N ARG A 158 15.89 4.21 0.38
CA ARG A 158 16.55 5.52 0.42
C ARG A 158 16.22 6.31 -0.83
N HIS A 159 14.92 6.49 -1.09
CA HIS A 159 14.43 7.02 -2.35
C HIS A 159 14.89 8.46 -2.59
N GLU A 160 14.87 9.33 -1.57
CA GLU A 160 15.36 10.72 -1.70
C GLU A 160 16.82 10.77 -2.18
N ASP A 161 17.70 9.99 -1.56
CA ASP A 161 19.11 9.90 -1.98
C ASP A 161 19.25 9.33 -3.40
N ALA A 162 18.40 8.37 -3.76
CA ALA A 162 18.38 7.81 -5.12
C ALA A 162 17.97 8.90 -6.13
N ILE A 163 16.90 9.65 -5.85
CA ILE A 163 16.42 10.73 -6.72
C ILE A 163 17.47 11.82 -6.90
N ASP A 164 18.12 12.25 -5.81
CA ASP A 164 19.20 13.22 -5.88
C ASP A 164 20.35 12.73 -6.77
N LEU A 165 20.73 11.45 -6.64
CA LEU A 165 21.77 10.86 -7.49
C LEU A 165 21.34 10.77 -8.95
N MET A 166 20.08 10.39 -9.21
CA MET A 166 19.50 10.30 -10.55
C MET A 166 19.54 11.66 -11.26
N ILE A 167 19.11 12.72 -10.58
CA ILE A 167 19.14 14.09 -11.13
C ILE A 167 20.58 14.55 -11.34
N ALA A 168 21.45 14.42 -10.33
CA ALA A 168 22.82 14.90 -10.40
C ALA A 168 23.67 14.16 -11.46
N SER A 169 23.31 12.93 -11.79
CA SER A 169 24.06 12.07 -12.71
C SER A 169 23.33 11.83 -14.04
N ASP A 170 22.20 12.50 -14.26
CA ASP A 170 21.39 12.42 -15.47
C ASP A 170 20.97 10.97 -15.84
N LEU A 171 20.70 10.15 -14.82
CA LEU A 171 20.40 8.73 -15.01
C LEU A 171 19.04 8.52 -15.69
N THR A 172 18.92 7.39 -16.38
CA THR A 172 17.68 6.92 -17.00
C THR A 172 17.41 5.52 -16.46
N PRO A 173 16.62 5.39 -15.39
CA PRO A 173 16.22 4.10 -14.84
C PRO A 173 15.47 3.25 -15.87
N ASP A 174 15.39 1.95 -15.62
CA ASP A 174 14.56 1.07 -16.43
C ASP A 174 13.06 1.28 -16.19
N ASN A 175 12.24 0.67 -17.05
CA ASN A 175 10.79 0.81 -17.01
C ASN A 175 10.19 0.40 -15.66
N GLU A 176 10.65 -0.72 -15.08
CA GLU A 176 10.14 -1.21 -13.79
C GLU A 176 10.38 -0.18 -12.68
N THR A 177 11.58 0.39 -12.65
CA THR A 177 11.94 1.41 -11.65
C THR A 177 11.20 2.72 -11.88
N LEU A 178 10.98 3.13 -13.14
CA LEU A 178 10.18 4.32 -13.46
C LEU A 178 8.72 4.16 -12.99
N ILE A 179 8.11 2.99 -13.22
CA ILE A 179 6.75 2.70 -12.74
C ILE A 179 6.72 2.67 -11.21
N ALA A 180 7.71 2.06 -10.55
CA ALA A 180 7.80 2.09 -9.09
C ALA A 180 7.91 3.54 -8.57
N MET A 181 8.76 4.37 -9.16
CA MET A 181 8.89 5.78 -8.80
C MET A 181 7.59 6.58 -9.02
N TYR A 182 6.82 6.26 -10.06
CA TYR A 182 5.48 6.82 -10.28
C TYR A 182 4.51 6.40 -9.19
N GLN A 183 4.44 5.10 -8.88
CA GLN A 183 3.55 4.58 -7.84
C GLN A 183 3.91 5.09 -6.43
N ILE A 184 5.19 5.31 -6.14
CA ILE A 184 5.68 5.94 -4.89
C ILE A 184 5.37 7.44 -4.86
N GLY A 185 5.13 8.06 -6.02
CA GLY A 185 4.76 9.46 -6.15
C GLY A 185 5.92 10.42 -6.36
N TYR A 186 7.11 9.94 -6.75
CA TYR A 186 8.22 10.80 -7.17
C TYR A 186 8.08 11.29 -8.60
N LEU A 187 7.49 10.47 -9.45
CA LEU A 187 7.12 10.82 -10.81
C LEU A 187 5.61 11.04 -10.91
N CYS A 188 5.22 11.99 -11.75
CA CYS A 188 3.84 12.39 -12.00
C CYS A 188 3.61 12.55 -13.50
N GLU A 189 2.35 12.47 -13.89
CA GLU A 189 1.88 12.91 -15.21
C GLU A 189 1.45 14.38 -15.14
N GLY A 190 1.65 15.11 -16.23
CA GLY A 190 1.26 16.50 -16.34
C GLY A 190 2.06 17.23 -17.41
N ASP A 191 1.38 17.94 -18.29
CA ASP A 191 1.99 18.73 -19.37
C ASP A 191 2.57 20.06 -18.83
N GLU A 192 2.11 20.47 -17.65
CA GLU A 192 2.61 21.62 -16.89
C GLU A 192 3.93 21.34 -16.15
N LEU A 193 4.28 20.07 -15.95
CA LEU A 193 5.50 19.68 -15.27
C LEU A 193 6.71 19.94 -16.17
N THR A 194 7.74 20.56 -15.61
CA THR A 194 8.96 20.92 -16.34
C THR A 194 10.05 19.87 -16.13
N GLY A 195 11.05 19.85 -17.02
CA GLY A 195 12.20 18.93 -16.92
C GLY A 195 12.15 17.78 -17.92
N ARG A 196 12.98 16.76 -17.68
CA ARG A 196 13.07 15.57 -18.54
C ARG A 196 11.77 14.75 -18.43
N SER A 197 11.28 14.33 -19.60
CA SER A 197 10.21 13.33 -19.72
C SER A 197 10.80 11.94 -19.77
N TYR A 198 10.15 10.99 -19.10
CA TYR A 198 10.47 9.57 -19.13
C TYR A 198 9.26 8.81 -19.64
N ASP A 199 9.44 7.99 -20.68
CA ASP A 199 8.38 7.12 -21.16
C ASP A 199 8.42 5.82 -20.34
N ALA A 200 7.28 5.44 -19.78
CA ALA A 200 7.13 4.21 -19.02
C ALA A 200 5.82 3.51 -19.39
N VAL A 201 5.78 2.20 -19.23
CA VAL A 201 4.63 1.35 -19.56
C VAL A 201 4.31 0.45 -18.39
N GLU A 202 3.08 0.50 -17.90
CA GLU A 202 2.59 -0.40 -16.86
C GLU A 202 2.50 -1.85 -17.37
N PRO A 203 2.45 -2.84 -16.46
CA PRO A 203 2.30 -4.25 -16.84
C PRO A 203 1.06 -4.55 -17.70
N ASP A 204 0.00 -3.75 -17.57
CA ASP A 204 -1.23 -3.89 -18.36
C ASP A 204 -1.15 -3.24 -19.77
N GLY A 205 -0.02 -2.60 -20.08
CA GLY A 205 0.23 -1.91 -21.35
C GLY A 205 -0.13 -0.44 -21.37
N THR A 206 -0.59 0.14 -20.25
CA THR A 206 -0.86 1.57 -20.14
C THR A 206 0.45 2.36 -20.27
N ASN A 207 0.46 3.37 -21.17
CA ASN A 207 1.65 4.21 -21.39
C ASN A 207 1.56 5.48 -20.56
N HIS A 208 2.71 5.88 -20.02
CA HIS A 208 2.89 7.08 -19.21
C HIS A 208 3.99 7.96 -19.78
N ALA A 209 3.77 9.27 -19.74
CA ALA A 209 4.80 10.29 -19.96
C ALA A 209 5.08 10.98 -18.63
N LEU A 210 6.12 10.50 -17.94
CA LEU A 210 6.40 10.81 -16.55
C LEU A 210 7.44 11.93 -16.41
N ARG A 211 7.23 12.80 -15.42
CA ARG A 211 8.17 13.85 -15.02
C ARG A 211 8.26 13.88 -13.50
N PHE A 212 9.32 14.48 -12.94
CA PHE A 212 9.38 14.68 -11.49
C PHE A 212 8.19 15.53 -11.04
N CYS A 213 7.50 15.08 -9.99
CA CYS A 213 6.44 15.86 -9.38
C CYS A 213 7.01 17.18 -8.85
N ASP A 214 6.30 18.29 -9.09
CA ASP A 214 6.70 19.59 -8.54
C ASP A 214 6.24 19.67 -7.08
N PHE A 215 7.09 19.19 -6.17
CA PHE A 215 6.90 19.39 -4.74
C PHE A 215 7.28 20.82 -4.39
N GLY A 216 6.41 21.77 -4.80
CA GLY A 216 6.57 23.22 -4.73
C GLY A 216 7.77 23.69 -3.91
N LYS A 217 8.86 23.99 -4.61
CA LYS A 217 9.94 24.83 -4.07
C LYS A 217 9.59 26.31 -4.18
#